data_AF-A0A0L7KUG8-F1
#
_entry.id   AF-A0A0L7KUG8-F1
#
_cell.length_a   1.000
_cell.length_b   1.000
_cell.length_c   1.000
_cell.angle_alpha   90.00
_cell.angle_beta   90.00
_cell.angle_gamma   90.00
#
_symmetry.space_group_name_H-M   'P 1'
#
loop_
_entity.id
_entity.type
_entity.pdbx_description
1 polymer ?
#
loop_
_entity_poly.entity_id
_entity_poly.type
_entity_poly.pdbx_seq_one_letter_code
_entity_poly.pdbx_strand_id
1 'polypeptide(L)'
;MVRSTMGALTEMKPPDEEEMFFKNVISTLDEVYPNSWRAWVINSPAYEDLFGESITSDLECRLRFAIPTVKLAKAYSSETSLSERRYRKIKKILISWPLGRALIYAPLTIMAKVQHKPTTSSPKRST
;
A
#
# COMPACT_ATOMS: atom_id res chain seq x y z
N MET A 1 -2.98 -12.64 -11.64
CA MET A 1 -2.94 -11.95 -10.33
C MET A 1 -2.27 -12.86 -9.32
N VAL A 2 -1.17 -12.42 -8.73
CA VAL A 2 -0.45 -13.15 -7.68
C VAL A 2 -1.10 -12.86 -6.33
N ARG A 3 -1.38 -13.91 -5.55
CA ARG A 3 -1.88 -13.79 -4.17
C ARG A 3 -0.71 -13.84 -3.22
N SER A 4 -0.77 -13.02 -2.17
CA SER A 4 0.25 -13.00 -1.12
C SER A 4 -0.39 -12.61 0.21
N THR A 5 0.39 -12.75 1.29
CA THR A 5 0.05 -12.17 2.59
C THR A 5 0.75 -10.83 2.75
N MET A 6 0.17 -9.92 3.54
CA MET A 6 0.84 -8.67 3.89
C MET A 6 2.24 -8.91 4.49
N GLY A 7 2.39 -9.98 5.31
CA GLY A 7 3.66 -10.37 5.91
C GLY A 7 4.71 -10.77 4.87
N ALA A 8 4.34 -11.58 3.87
CA ALA A 8 5.27 -11.96 2.81
C ALA A 8 5.75 -10.73 2.00
N LEU A 9 4.94 -9.68 1.86
CA LEU A 9 5.36 -8.44 1.22
C LEU A 9 6.40 -7.65 2.03
N THR A 10 6.58 -7.96 3.33
CA THR A 10 7.63 -7.35 4.16
C THR A 10 9.02 -7.96 3.92
N GLU A 11 9.10 -9.10 3.24
CA GLU A 11 10.35 -9.82 2.96
C GLU A 11 11.06 -9.31 1.69
N MET A 12 10.42 -8.42 0.93
CA MET A 12 11.04 -7.82 -0.24
C MET A 12 12.29 -7.02 0.15
N LYS A 13 13.29 -7.02 -0.74
CA LYS A 13 14.48 -6.18 -0.59
C LYS A 13 14.26 -4.85 -1.35
N PRO A 14 14.03 -3.72 -0.65
CA PRO A 14 14.01 -2.41 -1.30
C PRO A 14 15.43 -2.00 -1.74
N PRO A 15 15.56 -0.97 -2.61
CA PRO A 15 16.84 -0.31 -2.87
C PRO A 15 17.50 0.16 -1.57
N ASP A 16 18.84 0.20 -1.53
CA ASP A 16 19.60 0.54 -0.32
C ASP A 16 19.24 1.93 0.25
N GLU A 17 18.96 2.91 -0.62
CA GLU A 17 18.53 4.26 -0.24
C GLU A 17 17.13 4.31 0.42
N GLU A 18 16.34 3.25 0.25
CA GLU A 18 14.97 3.11 0.70
C GLU A 18 14.82 2.15 1.88
N GLU A 19 15.87 1.39 2.23
CA GLU A 19 15.82 0.29 3.19
C GLU A 19 15.34 0.74 4.59
N MET A 20 15.90 1.84 5.09
CA MET A 20 15.51 2.38 6.39
C MET A 20 14.07 2.89 6.38
N PHE A 21 13.65 3.54 5.29
CA PHE A 21 12.27 4.01 5.16
C PHE A 21 11.28 2.83 5.13
N PHE A 22 11.61 1.77 4.39
CA PHE A 22 10.80 0.55 4.33
C PHE A 22 10.66 -0.11 5.72
N LYS A 23 11.77 -0.27 6.46
CA LYS A 23 11.75 -0.80 7.84
C LYS A 23 10.89 0.06 8.77
N ASN A 24 10.98 1.38 8.67
CA ASN A 24 10.17 2.30 9.47
C ASN A 24 8.68 2.21 9.15
N VAL A 25 8.33 1.98 7.87
CA VAL A 25 6.94 1.72 7.47
C VAL A 25 6.42 0.42 8.09
N ILE A 26 7.20 -0.66 8.05
CA ILE A 26 6.81 -1.94 8.69
C ILE A 26 6.60 -1.75 10.19
N SER A 27 7.53 -1.07 10.88
CA SER A 27 7.40 -0.75 12.30
C SER A 27 6.14 0.07 12.60
N THR A 28 5.82 1.03 11.73
CA THR A 28 4.56 1.79 11.84
C THR A 28 3.34 0.89 11.72
N LEU A 29 3.35 -0.07 10.80
CA LEU A 29 2.26 -1.04 10.64
C LEU A 29 2.12 -1.93 11.87
N ASP A 30 3.23 -2.46 12.39
CA ASP A 30 3.24 -3.26 13.62
C ASP A 30 2.67 -2.49 14.83
N GLU A 31 2.78 -1.15 14.86
CA GLU A 31 2.20 -0.30 15.91
C GLU A 31 0.71 0.01 15.70
N VAL A 32 0.29 0.25 14.45
CA VAL A 32 -1.07 0.77 14.16
C VAL A 32 -2.08 -0.30 13.77
N TYR A 33 -1.63 -1.46 13.31
CA TYR A 33 -2.50 -2.53 12.84
C TYR A 33 -2.61 -3.63 13.92
N PRO A 34 -3.69 -4.44 13.90
CA PRO A 34 -3.80 -5.57 14.81
C PRO A 34 -2.71 -6.61 14.54
N ASN A 35 -2.30 -7.36 15.57
CA ASN A 35 -1.23 -8.37 15.50
C ASN A 35 -1.37 -9.40 14.36
N SER A 36 -2.58 -9.61 13.85
CA SER A 36 -2.87 -10.53 12.74
C SER A 36 -2.66 -9.94 11.35
N TRP A 37 -2.26 -8.68 11.22
CA TRP A 37 -2.20 -8.00 9.92
C TRP A 37 -1.29 -8.67 8.90
N ARG A 38 -0.18 -9.25 9.37
CA ARG A 38 0.76 -9.99 8.53
C ARG A 38 0.11 -11.21 7.86
N ALA A 39 -0.95 -11.78 8.44
CA ALA A 39 -1.69 -12.90 7.88
C ALA A 39 -2.78 -12.49 6.89
N TRP A 40 -3.05 -11.19 6.71
CA TRP A 40 -4.08 -10.73 5.78
C TRP A 40 -3.70 -11.10 4.34
N VAL A 41 -4.60 -11.83 3.70
CA VAL A 41 -4.47 -12.24 2.30
C VAL A 41 -4.95 -11.12 1.40
N ILE A 42 -4.11 -10.76 0.44
CA ILE A 42 -4.38 -9.70 -0.52
C ILE A 42 -3.98 -10.14 -1.92
N ASN A 43 -4.51 -9.44 -2.92
CA ASN A 43 -3.93 -9.47 -4.25
C ASN A 43 -2.72 -8.55 -4.27
N SER A 44 -1.61 -9.01 -4.86
CA SER A 44 -0.40 -8.22 -5.05
C SER A 44 -0.22 -7.92 -6.54
N PRO A 45 -1.01 -7.00 -7.13
CA PRO A 45 -0.86 -6.61 -8.53
C PRO A 45 0.50 -5.93 -8.76
N ALA A 46 1.00 -6.09 -9.99
CA ALA A 46 2.15 -5.34 -10.45
C ALA A 46 1.81 -3.84 -10.53
N TYR A 47 2.83 -2.99 -10.61
CA TYR A 47 2.63 -1.55 -10.75
C TYR A 47 1.82 -1.24 -12.02
N GLU A 48 2.17 -1.91 -13.11
CA GLU A 48 1.60 -1.76 -14.45
C GLU A 48 0.12 -2.19 -14.49
N ASP A 49 -0.26 -3.21 -13.71
CA ASP A 49 -1.65 -3.65 -13.59
C ASP A 49 -2.55 -2.61 -12.89
N LEU A 50 -1.97 -1.80 -12.01
CA LEU A 50 -2.68 -0.76 -11.28
C LEU A 50 -2.70 0.56 -12.05
N PHE A 51 -1.58 0.96 -12.62
CA PHE A 51 -1.35 2.32 -13.10
C PHE A 51 -0.98 2.41 -14.59
N GLY A 52 -0.73 1.29 -15.27
CA GLY A 52 -0.12 1.27 -16.60
C GLY A 52 1.37 1.64 -16.55
N GLU A 53 1.90 2.18 -17.65
CA GLU A 53 3.32 2.57 -17.74
C GLU A 53 3.69 3.70 -16.78
N SER A 54 2.75 4.62 -16.51
CA SER A 54 2.97 5.74 -15.60
C SER A 54 1.69 6.18 -14.92
N ILE A 55 1.80 6.61 -13.66
CA ILE A 55 0.69 7.16 -12.90
C ILE A 55 0.41 8.61 -13.30
N THR A 56 -0.85 8.93 -13.58
CA THR A 56 -1.27 10.31 -13.86
C THR A 56 -1.27 11.16 -12.58
N SER A 57 -1.00 12.46 -12.71
CA SER A 57 -0.97 13.37 -11.54
C SER A 57 -2.31 13.40 -10.79
N ASP A 58 -3.44 13.35 -11.50
CA ASP A 58 -4.78 13.28 -10.89
C ASP A 58 -4.93 12.03 -10.01
N LEU A 59 -4.59 10.86 -10.56
CA LEU A 59 -4.68 9.60 -9.82
C LEU A 59 -3.72 9.61 -8.63
N GLU A 60 -2.48 10.08 -8.81
CA GLU A 60 -1.48 10.21 -7.73
C GLU A 60 -2.00 11.10 -6.58
N CYS A 61 -2.73 12.16 -6.88
CA CYS A 61 -3.31 13.07 -5.86
C CYS A 61 -4.47 12.43 -5.09
N ARG A 62 -5.23 11.57 -5.76
CA ARG A 62 -6.39 10.87 -5.20
C ARG A 62 -6.04 9.62 -4.41
N LEU A 63 -4.82 9.10 -4.58
CA LEU A 63 -4.35 7.96 -3.80
C LEU A 63 -4.41 8.25 -2.31
N ARG A 64 -4.93 7.27 -1.56
CA ARG A 64 -4.90 7.24 -0.10
C ARG A 64 -4.40 5.89 0.38
N PHE A 65 -3.53 5.96 1.37
CA PHE A 65 -2.87 4.80 1.96
C PHE A 65 -3.39 4.59 3.37
N ALA A 66 -3.59 3.34 3.75
CA ALA A 66 -4.08 2.93 5.05
C ALA A 66 -2.97 3.03 6.12
N ILE A 67 -2.09 4.02 6.02
CA ILE A 67 -1.05 4.32 7.01
C ILE A 67 -1.22 5.79 7.42
N PRO A 68 -1.19 6.12 8.73
CA PRO A 68 -1.35 7.50 9.17
C PRO A 68 -0.30 8.42 8.54
N THR A 69 -0.74 9.50 7.89
CA THR A 69 0.14 10.40 7.12
C THR A 69 1.28 10.98 7.97
N VAL A 70 0.99 11.33 9.22
CA VAL A 70 2.00 11.87 10.15
C VAL A 70 3.08 10.83 10.47
N LYS A 71 2.69 9.57 10.71
CA LYS A 71 3.64 8.48 10.98
C LYS A 71 4.45 8.13 9.74
N LEU A 72 3.81 8.11 8.58
CA LEU A 72 4.48 7.90 7.30
C LEU A 72 5.52 8.99 7.02
N ALA A 73 5.19 10.26 7.28
CA ALA A 73 6.13 11.37 7.13
C ALA A 73 7.33 11.21 8.07
N LYS A 74 7.09 10.86 9.34
CA LYS A 74 8.14 10.58 10.33
C LYS A 74 9.00 9.37 9.98
N ALA A 75 8.41 8.35 9.35
CA ALA A 75 9.13 7.18 8.88
C ALA A 75 10.14 7.52 7.76
N TYR A 76 9.83 8.55 6.95
CA TYR A 76 10.69 9.02 5.86
C TYR A 76 11.75 10.03 6.31
N SER A 77 11.41 10.92 7.24
CA SER A 77 12.30 12.00 7.70
C SER A 77 11.95 12.42 9.13
N SER A 78 12.96 12.84 9.91
CA SER A 78 12.80 13.40 11.26
C SER A 78 12.35 14.86 11.27
N GLU A 79 12.17 15.48 10.11
CA GLU A 79 11.76 16.88 10.01
C GLU A 79 10.33 17.13 10.52
N THR A 80 10.12 18.31 11.10
CA THR A 80 8.82 18.72 11.67
C THR A 80 7.82 19.17 10.61
N SER A 81 8.27 19.45 9.38
CA SER A 81 7.44 19.89 8.26
C SER A 81 7.78 19.11 6.99
N LEU A 82 6.76 18.79 6.19
CA LEU A 82 6.93 18.06 4.94
C LEU A 82 6.36 18.88 3.78
N SER A 83 7.21 19.24 2.82
CA SER A 83 6.75 19.92 1.60
C SER A 83 5.93 18.96 0.73
N GLU A 84 4.99 19.51 -0.04
CA GLU A 84 4.17 18.72 -0.95
C GLU A 84 5.02 17.91 -1.95
N ARG A 85 6.10 18.52 -2.48
CA ARG A 85 7.05 17.85 -3.37
C ARG A 85 7.65 16.60 -2.73
N ARG A 86 8.03 16.67 -1.46
CA ARG A 86 8.56 15.51 -0.73
C ARG A 86 7.47 14.49 -0.45
N TYR A 87 6.27 14.91 -0.07
CA TYR A 87 5.15 13.99 0.11
C TYR A 87 4.80 13.23 -1.17
N ARG A 88 4.85 13.89 -2.33
CA ARG A 88 4.71 13.22 -3.64
C ARG A 88 5.82 12.19 -3.88
N LYS A 89 7.07 12.50 -3.51
CA LYS A 89 8.18 11.53 -3.57
C LYS A 89 7.91 10.31 -2.68
N ILE A 90 7.46 10.51 -1.44
CA ILE A 90 7.08 9.42 -0.52
C ILE A 90 6.02 8.51 -1.16
N LYS A 91 4.96 9.08 -1.75
CA LYS A 91 3.92 8.29 -2.44
C LYS A 91 4.49 7.48 -3.60
N LYS A 92 5.39 8.06 -4.41
CA LYS A 92 6.03 7.37 -5.54
C LYS A 92 6.88 6.18 -5.10
N ILE A 93 7.60 6.35 -3.99
CA ILE A 93 8.36 5.25 -3.36
C ILE A 93 7.38 4.18 -2.86
N LEU A 94 6.33 4.56 -2.11
CA LEU A 94 5.35 3.58 -1.62
C LEU A 94 4.72 2.75 -2.75
N ILE A 95 4.28 3.37 -3.84
CA ILE A 95 3.64 2.63 -4.93
C ILE A 95 4.61 1.78 -5.74
N SER A 96 5.93 2.01 -5.66
CA SER A 96 6.93 1.13 -6.27
C SER A 96 7.04 -0.20 -5.51
N TRP A 97 6.75 -0.19 -4.21
CA TRP A 97 6.75 -1.39 -3.38
C TRP A 97 5.43 -2.16 -3.45
N PRO A 98 5.46 -3.50 -3.59
CA PRO A 98 4.31 -4.37 -3.35
C PRO A 98 3.56 -4.04 -2.05
N LEU A 99 4.29 -3.87 -0.93
CA LEU A 99 3.69 -3.53 0.36
C LEU A 99 2.97 -2.17 0.34
N GLY A 100 3.54 -1.15 -0.32
CA GLY A 100 2.89 0.16 -0.36
C GLY A 100 1.66 0.17 -1.28
N ARG A 101 1.65 -0.60 -2.37
CA ARG A 101 0.44 -0.83 -3.19
C ARG A 101 -0.65 -1.56 -2.39
N ALA A 102 -0.27 -2.51 -1.56
CA ALA A 102 -1.18 -3.24 -0.68
C ALA A 102 -1.94 -2.34 0.30
N LEU A 103 -1.35 -1.21 0.67
CA LEU A 103 -1.94 -0.24 1.61
C LEU A 103 -2.94 0.72 0.95
N ILE A 104 -3.17 0.66 -0.37
CA ILE A 104 -4.07 1.59 -1.05
C ILE A 104 -5.54 1.29 -0.70
N TYR A 105 -6.24 2.25 -0.11
CA TYR A 105 -7.69 2.16 0.15
C TYR A 105 -8.55 3.13 -0.68
N ALA A 106 -7.93 4.08 -1.37
CA ALA A 106 -8.63 4.94 -2.32
C ALA A 106 -7.75 5.27 -3.53
N PRO A 107 -8.33 5.43 -4.74
CA PRO A 107 -9.76 5.31 -5.04
C PRO A 107 -10.25 3.84 -5.05
N LEU A 108 -11.57 3.63 -4.88
CA LEU A 108 -12.19 2.29 -4.77
C LEU A 108 -11.87 1.38 -5.96
N THR A 109 -11.69 1.93 -7.15
CA THR A 109 -11.32 1.19 -8.37
C THR A 109 -9.95 0.52 -8.25
N ILE A 110 -8.99 1.18 -7.61
CA ILE A 110 -7.64 0.63 -7.35
C ILE A 110 -7.70 -0.30 -6.15
N MET A 111 -8.35 0.12 -5.06
CA MET A 111 -8.53 -0.69 -3.87
C MET A 111 -9.17 -2.05 -4.19
N ALA A 112 -10.17 -2.10 -5.06
CA ALA A 112 -10.84 -3.34 -5.45
C ALA A 112 -9.93 -4.34 -6.18
N LYS A 113 -8.84 -3.88 -6.80
CA LYS A 113 -7.83 -4.75 -7.40
C LYS A 113 -6.90 -5.36 -6.35
N VAL A 114 -6.65 -4.62 -5.26
CA VAL A 114 -5.74 -5.01 -4.16
C VAL A 114 -6.46 -5.88 -3.13
N GLN A 115 -7.68 -5.51 -2.76
CA GLN A 115 -8.45 -6.23 -1.75
C GLN A 115 -8.87 -7.61 -2.25
N HIS A 116 -8.74 -8.59 -1.36
CA HIS A 116 -9.42 -9.85 -1.54
C HIS A 116 -10.92 -9.63 -1.35
N LYS A 117 -11.69 -9.72 -2.43
CA LYS A 117 -13.13 -9.92 -2.30
C LYS A 117 -13.35 -11.39 -1.91
N PRO A 118 -13.95 -11.71 -0.75
CA PRO A 118 -14.51 -13.04 -0.58
C PRO A 118 -15.52 -13.22 -1.71
N THR A 119 -15.38 -14.28 -2.48
CA THR A 119 -16.32 -14.65 -3.53
C THR A 119 -17.69 -14.79 -2.86
N THR A 120 -18.55 -13.77 -2.95
CA THR A 120 -19.93 -13.89 -2.52
C THR A 120 -20.59 -14.86 -3.49
N SER A 121 -20.58 -16.14 -3.17
CA SER A 121 -21.55 -17.09 -3.70
C SER A 121 -22.92 -16.55 -3.28
N SER A 122 -23.62 -15.95 -4.24
CA SER A 122 -25.04 -15.65 -4.05
C SER A 122 -25.75 -16.98 -3.85
N PRO A 123 -26.47 -17.21 -2.73
CA PRO A 123 -27.31 -18.38 -2.65
C PRO A 123 -28.42 -18.19 -3.70
N LYS A 124 -28.49 -19.11 -4.65
CA LYS A 124 -29.61 -19.20 -5.59
C LYS A 124 -30.89 -19.26 -4.74
N ARG A 125 -31.70 -18.22 -4.83
CA ARG A 125 -33.04 -18.20 -4.25
C ARG A 125 -33.88 -19.12 -5.15
N SER A 126 -33.98 -20.39 -4.75
CA SER A 126 -34.90 -21.34 -5.36
C SER A 126 -36.32 -20.83 -5.11
N THR A 127 -37.06 -20.66 -6.19
CA THR A 127 -38.51 -20.47 -6.18
C THR A 127 -39.18 -21.84 -6.21
#